data_AF-A0A1Q6X2E3-F1
#
_entry.id   AF-A0A1Q6X2E3-F1
#
_cell.length_a   1.000
_cell.length_b   1.000
_cell.length_c   1.000
_cell.angle_alpha   90.00
_cell.angle_beta   90.00
_cell.angle_gamma   90.00
#
_symmetry.space_group_name_H-M   'P 1'
#
loop_
_entity.id
_entity.type
_entity.pdbx_description
1 polymer ?
#
loop_
_entity_poly.entity_id
_entity_poly.type
_entity_poly.pdbx_seq_one_letter_code
_entity_poly.pdbx_strand_id
1 'polypeptide(L)'
;MKKNPMKMTIPLATDSISRSPLRCGLFLIPLVLAAFALSSTAQAQLSPPPDGGYPANNTAEGTDALFSLTTGTDNTAIGFDALFSNTTGSENTAIGSDALLSNTTGIRNAANGFAALESNTTGVRNTATGRAALANNTTGNDNTGDGHDALFSNTTGIHNTATGSFALLFSTTANDNTADGYAAMLFNTIGNRNAAVGYWALYNNTTGNNNTVNGYSALVNNTTGNDNIAVGNFAGSNLTTGDNNIDIGNQGVAVEANTIRIGTQGTQTRTFVAGISGAGVMGVAVKVNAAGQLGVGVSSERFKEEIKPMDKASETIFALKPVSFRYKKDIDSERTPQFGLVAEDVAKVNPDLVVRDADGKVYTVRYEAVNAMLLNEFLKEHRKVEKLEAALTVVNDRLKEQEAKIENVSARIEMTEPAPKLVSNRRR
;
A
#
# COMPACT_ATOMS: atom_id res chain seq x y z
N MET A 1 14.84 -42.73 -95.74
CA MET A 1 16.01 -42.44 -96.60
C MET A 1 17.20 -42.26 -95.66
N LYS A 2 18.05 -43.28 -95.44
CA LYS A 2 19.31 -43.56 -96.17
C LYS A 2 20.15 -42.32 -96.47
N LYS A 3 21.19 -42.04 -95.66
CA LYS A 3 22.64 -42.24 -95.98
C LYS A 3 23.54 -41.34 -95.12
N ASN A 4 24.59 -41.95 -94.56
CA ASN A 4 25.80 -41.32 -93.97
C ASN A 4 26.50 -40.38 -94.97
N PRO A 5 27.43 -39.52 -94.51
CA PRO A 5 28.85 -39.89 -94.39
C PRO A 5 29.49 -39.23 -93.13
N MET A 6 30.74 -39.40 -92.68
CA MET A 6 31.99 -39.98 -93.16
C MET A 6 32.91 -40.09 -91.92
N LYS A 7 33.70 -41.17 -91.82
CA LYS A 7 34.85 -41.27 -90.89
C LYS A 7 36.08 -40.60 -91.53
N MET A 8 36.93 -39.94 -90.73
CA MET A 8 38.41 -39.98 -90.84
C MET A 8 39.03 -39.24 -89.63
N THR A 9 39.62 -39.94 -88.66
CA THR A 9 41.04 -40.38 -88.53
C THR A 9 41.93 -39.34 -87.82
N ILE A 10 42.35 -39.70 -86.60
CA ILE A 10 43.37 -39.06 -85.73
C ILE A 10 44.77 -39.49 -86.26
N PRO A 11 45.86 -38.74 -86.01
CA PRO A 11 46.73 -39.15 -84.89
C PRO A 11 47.39 -38.01 -84.11
N LEU A 12 47.52 -38.29 -82.81
CA LEU A 12 48.47 -37.74 -81.84
C LEU A 12 49.92 -38.02 -82.27
N ALA A 13 50.81 -37.09 -81.97
CA ALA A 13 52.25 -37.29 -81.76
C ALA A 13 52.59 -36.65 -80.38
N THR A 14 52.78 -37.46 -79.32
CA THR A 14 54.07 -37.85 -78.71
C THR A 14 54.88 -36.65 -78.21
N ASP A 15 54.87 -36.38 -76.91
CA ASP A 15 55.93 -36.73 -75.92
C ASP A 15 56.65 -35.44 -75.53
N SER A 16 57.15 -35.16 -74.32
CA SER A 16 57.11 -35.77 -73.00
C SER A 16 57.79 -34.74 -72.04
N ILE A 17 57.84 -35.07 -70.75
CA ILE A 17 58.82 -34.58 -69.75
C ILE A 17 58.51 -33.26 -69.01
N SER A 18 57.97 -33.48 -67.80
CA SER A 18 58.32 -32.92 -66.49
C SER A 18 58.95 -31.52 -66.38
N ARG A 19 58.40 -30.67 -65.49
CA ARG A 19 59.13 -30.02 -64.37
C ARG A 19 58.24 -29.14 -63.47
N SER A 20 58.20 -29.51 -62.19
CA SER A 20 58.12 -28.71 -60.93
C SER A 20 57.11 -27.55 -60.75
N PRO A 21 56.34 -27.54 -59.65
CA PRO A 21 55.35 -26.50 -59.32
C PRO A 21 55.99 -25.38 -58.50
N LEU A 22 56.72 -24.44 -59.11
CA LEU A 22 57.28 -23.32 -58.33
C LEU A 22 57.45 -21.99 -59.08
N ARG A 23 56.81 -21.82 -60.24
CA ARG A 23 56.86 -20.54 -60.98
C ARG A 23 55.52 -19.87 -61.29
N CYS A 24 54.39 -20.52 -60.99
CA CYS A 24 53.06 -19.89 -61.19
C CYS A 24 52.60 -19.08 -59.96
N GLY A 25 53.07 -19.42 -58.76
CA GLY A 25 52.70 -18.72 -57.52
C GLY A 25 53.37 -17.36 -57.33
N LEU A 26 54.58 -17.14 -57.87
CA LEU A 26 55.34 -15.90 -57.61
C LEU A 26 54.88 -14.69 -58.43
N PHE A 27 54.12 -14.88 -59.51
CA PHE A 27 53.63 -13.77 -60.36
C PHE A 27 52.14 -13.46 -60.15
N LEU A 28 51.34 -14.43 -59.70
CA LEU A 28 49.91 -14.21 -59.42
C LEU A 28 49.69 -13.47 -58.09
N ILE A 29 50.52 -13.72 -57.09
CA ILE A 29 50.41 -13.05 -55.78
C ILE A 29 50.64 -11.54 -55.87
N PRO A 30 51.71 -11.01 -56.50
CA PRO A 30 51.91 -9.56 -56.62
C PRO A 30 50.89 -8.90 -57.57
N LEU A 31 50.38 -9.61 -58.59
CA LEU A 31 49.34 -9.08 -59.48
C LEU A 31 47.97 -8.96 -58.78
N VAL A 32 47.61 -9.94 -57.94
CA VAL A 32 46.40 -9.91 -57.14
C VAL A 32 46.53 -8.88 -56.01
N LEU A 33 47.69 -8.77 -55.36
CA LEU A 33 47.95 -7.72 -54.36
C LEU A 33 47.97 -6.32 -54.99
N ALA A 34 48.49 -6.16 -56.21
CA ALA A 34 48.40 -4.91 -56.96
C ALA A 34 46.95 -4.59 -57.36
N ALA A 35 46.12 -5.58 -57.67
CA ALA A 35 44.69 -5.40 -57.92
C ALA A 35 43.92 -4.98 -56.67
N PHE A 36 44.31 -5.46 -55.47
CA PHE A 36 43.76 -4.99 -54.19
C PHE A 36 44.31 -3.63 -53.75
N ALA A 37 45.54 -3.27 -54.15
CA ALA A 37 46.13 -1.95 -53.90
C ALA A 37 45.61 -0.86 -54.87
N LEU A 38 45.16 -1.25 -56.07
CA LEU A 38 44.57 -0.39 -57.10
C LEU A 38 43.03 -0.39 -57.08
N SER A 39 42.39 -1.31 -56.36
CA SER A 39 40.99 -1.15 -56.00
C SER A 39 40.93 -0.04 -54.95
N SER A 40 40.73 1.20 -55.42
CA SER A 40 40.15 2.25 -54.59
C SER A 40 39.06 1.59 -53.75
N THR A 41 39.16 1.71 -52.43
CA THR A 41 38.12 1.30 -51.48
C THR A 41 36.77 1.48 -52.15
N ALA A 42 36.10 0.39 -52.52
CA ALA A 42 34.74 0.42 -52.99
C ALA A 42 33.84 0.70 -51.77
N GLN A 43 34.04 1.86 -51.16
CA GLN A 43 32.97 2.53 -50.45
C GLN A 43 31.97 2.84 -51.57
N ALA A 44 30.80 2.23 -51.51
CA ALA A 44 29.70 2.60 -52.38
C ALA A 44 29.54 4.12 -52.24
N GLN A 45 29.93 4.86 -53.28
CA GLN A 45 29.82 6.31 -53.30
C GLN A 45 28.34 6.63 -53.42
N LEU A 46 27.67 6.70 -52.27
CA LEU A 46 26.32 7.24 -52.17
C LEU A 46 26.39 8.68 -52.66
N SER A 47 25.50 9.02 -53.60
CA SER A 47 25.36 10.36 -54.14
C SER A 47 23.96 10.86 -53.78
N PRO A 48 23.83 11.97 -53.05
CA PRO A 48 24.93 12.80 -52.52
C PRO A 48 25.77 12.06 -51.46
N PRO A 49 27.05 12.45 -51.25
CA PRO A 49 27.87 11.89 -50.17
C PRO A 49 27.12 12.03 -48.84
N PRO A 50 27.35 11.14 -47.85
CA PRO A 50 27.03 11.45 -46.46
C PRO A 50 27.58 12.84 -46.18
N ASP A 51 26.74 13.74 -45.69
CA ASP A 51 27.18 15.05 -45.26
C ASP A 51 28.34 14.86 -44.28
N GLY A 52 29.46 15.54 -44.53
CA GLY A 52 30.63 15.39 -43.67
C GLY A 52 30.28 15.70 -42.21
N GLY A 53 31.05 15.17 -41.26
CA GLY A 53 30.82 15.42 -39.84
C GLY A 53 30.64 16.92 -39.55
N TYR A 54 29.50 17.29 -38.97
CA TYR A 54 29.21 18.67 -38.60
C TYR A 54 30.25 19.11 -37.55
N PRO A 55 30.78 20.36 -37.61
CA PRO A 55 31.83 20.80 -36.70
C PRO A 55 31.52 20.52 -35.23
N ALA A 56 32.56 20.30 -34.43
CA ALA A 56 32.46 20.05 -32.99
C ALA A 56 31.62 18.80 -32.60
N ASN A 57 31.79 17.72 -33.38
CA ASN A 57 31.14 16.41 -33.19
C ASN A 57 29.61 16.47 -33.23
N ASN A 58 29.04 17.43 -33.95
CA ASN A 58 27.59 17.50 -34.12
C ASN A 58 27.17 16.60 -35.32
N THR A 59 25.88 16.24 -35.36
CA THR A 59 25.22 15.54 -36.49
C THR A 59 23.93 16.30 -36.81
N ALA A 60 23.68 16.63 -38.08
CA ALA A 60 22.54 17.43 -38.51
C ALA A 60 21.96 16.89 -39.82
N GLU A 61 20.83 16.18 -39.75
CA GLU A 61 20.21 15.50 -40.89
C GLU A 61 18.74 15.90 -41.02
N GLY A 62 18.41 16.70 -42.03
CA GLY A 62 17.07 17.26 -42.24
C GLY A 62 17.12 18.75 -42.58
N THR A 63 16.03 19.27 -43.18
CA THR A 63 15.92 20.70 -43.44
C THR A 63 15.96 21.47 -42.12
N ASP A 64 16.83 22.48 -42.07
CA ASP A 64 17.05 23.40 -40.96
C ASP A 64 17.43 22.75 -39.60
N ALA A 65 17.91 21.50 -39.64
CA ALA A 65 18.50 20.86 -38.48
C ALA A 65 19.75 21.65 -38.00
N LEU A 66 19.80 21.99 -36.70
CA LEU A 66 20.88 22.79 -36.08
C LEU A 66 21.13 24.16 -36.75
N PHE A 67 20.13 24.77 -37.40
CA PHE A 67 20.29 26.00 -38.18
C PHE A 67 20.96 27.17 -37.42
N SER A 68 20.64 27.36 -36.14
CA SER A 68 21.11 28.49 -35.34
C SER A 68 22.40 28.22 -34.54
N LEU A 69 23.08 27.10 -34.76
CA LEU A 69 24.23 26.68 -33.95
C LEU A 69 25.43 27.63 -34.09
N THR A 70 25.95 28.11 -32.96
CA THR A 70 27.13 28.98 -32.91
C THR A 70 28.35 28.29 -32.28
N THR A 71 28.23 27.78 -31.04
CA THR A 71 29.36 27.19 -30.30
C THR A 71 29.04 25.88 -29.58
N GLY A 72 27.82 25.35 -29.71
CA GLY A 72 27.43 24.09 -29.07
C GLY A 72 28.13 22.88 -29.69
N THR A 73 28.34 21.83 -28.88
CA THR A 73 29.10 20.63 -29.25
C THR A 73 28.31 19.36 -28.98
N ASP A 74 28.67 18.28 -29.67
CA ASP A 74 28.17 16.92 -29.39
C ASP A 74 26.62 16.80 -29.44
N ASN A 75 25.97 17.57 -30.33
CA ASN A 75 24.53 17.50 -30.57
C ASN A 75 24.20 16.58 -31.75
N THR A 76 23.10 15.84 -31.67
CA THR A 76 22.51 15.06 -32.77
C THR A 76 21.14 15.60 -33.10
N ALA A 77 20.92 16.04 -34.33
CA ALA A 77 19.64 16.54 -34.83
C ALA A 77 19.24 15.78 -36.10
N ILE A 78 18.14 15.05 -36.06
CA ILE A 78 17.64 14.23 -37.18
C ILE A 78 16.15 14.50 -37.35
N GLY A 79 15.78 15.28 -38.37
CA GLY A 79 14.39 15.67 -38.64
C GLY A 79 14.28 17.10 -39.16
N PHE A 80 13.09 17.43 -39.69
CA PHE A 80 12.73 18.82 -40.04
C PHE A 80 12.74 19.69 -38.77
N ASP A 81 13.46 20.80 -38.81
CA ASP A 81 13.62 21.77 -37.72
C ASP A 81 14.13 21.20 -36.38
N ALA A 82 14.76 20.02 -36.39
CA ALA A 82 15.33 19.42 -35.19
C ALA A 82 16.47 20.32 -34.64
N LEU A 83 16.37 20.72 -33.36
CA LEU A 83 17.31 21.66 -32.72
C LEU A 83 17.50 23.00 -33.47
N PHE A 84 16.50 23.47 -34.21
CA PHE A 84 16.57 24.68 -35.06
C PHE A 84 17.16 25.91 -34.34
N SER A 85 16.70 26.20 -33.12
CA SER A 85 17.05 27.41 -32.37
C SER A 85 18.32 27.26 -31.51
N ASN A 86 19.00 26.11 -31.54
CA ASN A 86 20.11 25.84 -30.61
C ASN A 86 21.30 26.72 -30.91
N THR A 87 21.73 27.56 -29.96
CA THR A 87 22.84 28.51 -30.16
C THR A 87 24.13 28.00 -29.52
N THR A 88 24.10 27.76 -28.20
CA THR A 88 25.28 27.34 -27.42
C THR A 88 25.04 26.04 -26.64
N GLY A 89 23.86 25.43 -26.75
CA GLY A 89 23.56 24.16 -26.08
C GLY A 89 24.41 23.01 -26.61
N SER A 90 24.86 22.14 -25.71
CA SER A 90 25.67 20.95 -26.01
C SER A 90 25.03 19.67 -25.50
N GLU A 91 25.50 18.54 -26.03
CA GLU A 91 25.11 17.19 -25.60
C GLU A 91 23.60 16.90 -25.75
N ASN A 92 22.92 17.52 -26.73
CA ASN A 92 21.50 17.27 -26.99
C ASN A 92 21.28 16.25 -28.11
N THR A 93 20.28 15.38 -27.98
CA THR A 93 19.81 14.47 -29.03
C THR A 93 18.38 14.81 -29.39
N ALA A 94 18.10 15.10 -30.65
CA ALA A 94 16.78 15.41 -31.20
C ALA A 94 16.53 14.54 -32.44
N ILE A 95 15.55 13.65 -32.35
CA ILE A 95 15.17 12.73 -33.44
C ILE A 95 13.65 12.86 -33.64
N GLY A 96 13.25 13.41 -34.78
CA GLY A 96 11.87 13.72 -35.12
C GLY A 96 11.71 15.16 -35.61
N SER A 97 10.63 15.42 -36.36
CA SER A 97 10.25 16.78 -36.73
C SER A 97 9.99 17.60 -35.47
N ASP A 98 10.53 18.82 -35.43
CA ASP A 98 10.33 19.80 -34.36
C ASP A 98 10.85 19.36 -32.98
N ALA A 99 11.63 18.27 -32.92
CA ALA A 99 12.25 17.81 -31.69
C ALA A 99 13.27 18.85 -31.20
N LEU A 100 13.10 19.33 -29.96
CA LEU A 100 13.92 20.41 -29.37
C LEU A 100 13.98 21.71 -30.21
N LEU A 101 12.94 22.01 -31.00
CA LEU A 101 12.86 23.16 -31.91
C LEU A 101 13.34 24.49 -31.28
N SER A 102 12.86 24.79 -30.08
CA SER A 102 13.09 26.07 -29.39
C SER A 102 14.31 26.07 -28.45
N ASN A 103 15.09 24.97 -28.39
CA ASN A 103 16.23 24.88 -27.48
C ASN A 103 17.24 25.95 -27.84
N THR A 104 17.65 26.80 -26.89
CA THR A 104 18.63 27.88 -27.15
C THR A 104 19.96 27.56 -26.48
N THR A 105 19.96 27.34 -25.17
CA THR A 105 21.15 27.05 -24.36
C THR A 105 21.01 25.80 -23.49
N GLY A 106 19.87 25.11 -23.56
CA GLY A 106 19.65 23.87 -22.83
C GLY A 106 20.66 22.79 -23.22
N ILE A 107 21.05 21.96 -22.25
CA ILE A 107 22.08 20.92 -22.42
C ILE A 107 21.59 19.56 -21.93
N ARG A 108 22.17 18.49 -22.48
CA ARG A 108 21.89 17.10 -22.07
C ARG A 108 20.42 16.69 -22.20
N ASN A 109 19.70 17.21 -23.19
CA ASN A 109 18.33 16.80 -23.45
C ASN A 109 18.29 15.70 -24.52
N ALA A 110 17.44 14.70 -24.33
CA ALA A 110 17.17 13.66 -25.30
C ALA A 110 15.69 13.72 -25.70
N ALA A 111 15.41 13.97 -26.97
CA ALA A 111 14.08 14.09 -27.55
C ALA A 111 13.95 13.12 -28.74
N ASN A 112 13.04 12.17 -28.65
CA ASN A 112 12.76 11.17 -29.68
C ASN A 112 11.25 11.11 -29.96
N GLY A 113 10.81 11.76 -31.02
CA GLY A 113 9.42 11.86 -31.42
C GLY A 113 9.09 13.19 -32.06
N PHE A 114 7.98 13.23 -32.81
CA PHE A 114 7.41 14.47 -33.34
C PHE A 114 7.13 15.44 -32.19
N ALA A 115 7.66 16.66 -32.25
CA ALA A 115 7.49 17.73 -31.26
C ALA A 115 7.89 17.36 -29.82
N ALA A 116 8.77 16.36 -29.63
CA ALA A 116 9.30 16.05 -28.30
C ALA A 116 10.19 17.20 -27.79
N LEU A 117 9.93 17.72 -26.59
CA LEU A 117 10.62 18.89 -26.01
C LEU A 117 10.60 20.16 -26.90
N GLU A 118 9.59 20.33 -27.77
CA GLU A 118 9.50 21.41 -28.76
C GLU A 118 9.80 22.81 -28.20
N SER A 119 9.23 23.16 -27.04
CA SER A 119 9.33 24.49 -26.42
C SER A 119 10.48 24.63 -25.41
N ASN A 120 11.35 23.63 -25.26
CA ASN A 120 12.47 23.70 -24.33
C ASN A 120 13.37 24.87 -24.71
N THR A 121 13.67 25.79 -23.79
CA THR A 121 14.54 26.94 -24.09
C THR A 121 15.89 26.78 -23.41
N THR A 122 15.89 26.64 -22.09
CA THR A 122 17.10 26.51 -21.26
C THR A 122 17.07 25.28 -20.34
N GLY A 123 16.02 24.46 -20.40
CA GLY A 123 15.90 23.25 -19.60
C GLY A 123 17.03 22.25 -19.85
N VAL A 124 17.40 21.50 -18.82
CA VAL A 124 18.59 20.65 -18.78
C VAL A 124 18.24 19.25 -18.31
N ARG A 125 18.91 18.23 -18.88
CA ARG A 125 18.78 16.81 -18.49
C ARG A 125 17.34 16.26 -18.60
N ASN A 126 16.59 16.69 -19.61
CA ASN A 126 15.27 16.14 -19.87
C ASN A 126 15.33 14.99 -20.89
N THR A 127 14.57 13.93 -20.66
CA THR A 127 14.39 12.81 -21.61
C THR A 127 12.93 12.76 -22.04
N ALA A 128 12.65 12.88 -23.33
CA ALA A 128 11.33 12.85 -23.92
C ALA A 128 11.29 11.82 -25.06
N THR A 129 10.50 10.76 -24.89
CA THR A 129 10.27 9.75 -25.92
C THR A 129 8.77 9.64 -26.20
N GLY A 130 8.39 9.74 -27.47
CA GLY A 130 6.99 9.76 -27.89
C GLY A 130 6.56 11.09 -28.50
N ARG A 131 5.44 11.05 -29.22
CA ARG A 131 4.85 12.26 -29.82
C ARG A 131 4.50 13.27 -28.74
N ALA A 132 5.06 14.48 -28.86
CA ALA A 132 4.84 15.63 -27.99
C ALA A 132 5.05 15.37 -26.48
N ALA A 133 5.91 14.40 -26.14
CA ALA A 133 6.38 14.25 -24.77
C ALA A 133 7.15 15.51 -24.34
N LEU A 134 6.82 16.07 -23.18
CA LEU A 134 7.41 17.31 -22.63
C LEU A 134 7.34 18.53 -23.57
N ALA A 135 6.38 18.58 -24.51
CA ALA A 135 6.36 19.59 -25.58
C ALA A 135 6.40 21.05 -25.09
N ASN A 136 5.74 21.39 -23.97
CA ASN A 136 5.71 22.74 -23.43
C ASN A 136 6.74 23.02 -22.34
N ASN A 137 7.70 22.10 -22.09
CA ASN A 137 8.76 22.33 -21.11
C ASN A 137 9.57 23.55 -21.54
N THR A 138 9.70 24.58 -20.69
CA THR A 138 10.45 25.80 -21.05
C THR A 138 11.81 25.81 -20.34
N THR A 139 11.81 25.72 -19.01
CA THR A 139 13.00 25.77 -18.17
C THR A 139 13.07 24.63 -17.14
N GLY A 140 12.10 23.71 -17.16
CA GLY A 140 12.11 22.53 -16.30
C GLY A 140 13.31 21.63 -16.59
N ASN A 141 13.82 21.00 -15.54
CA ASN A 141 15.04 20.19 -15.56
C ASN A 141 14.76 18.79 -15.02
N ASP A 142 15.59 17.84 -15.44
CA ASP A 142 15.62 16.49 -14.88
C ASP A 142 14.26 15.76 -14.97
N ASN A 143 13.50 16.00 -16.05
CA ASN A 143 12.24 15.32 -16.30
C ASN A 143 12.40 14.17 -17.29
N THR A 144 11.68 13.07 -17.06
CA THR A 144 11.56 11.95 -17.99
C THR A 144 10.10 11.79 -18.41
N GLY A 145 9.80 12.00 -19.70
CA GLY A 145 8.51 11.71 -20.30
C GLY A 145 8.65 10.60 -21.35
N ASP A 146 8.00 9.48 -21.15
CA ASP A 146 7.98 8.35 -22.08
C ASP A 146 6.52 7.98 -22.40
N GLY A 147 6.03 8.42 -23.54
CA GLY A 147 4.67 8.19 -23.99
C GLY A 147 4.12 9.31 -24.85
N HIS A 148 3.01 9.04 -25.54
CA HIS A 148 2.27 10.07 -26.26
C HIS A 148 1.70 11.11 -25.29
N ASP A 149 2.12 12.36 -25.47
CA ASP A 149 1.78 13.53 -24.64
C ASP A 149 2.13 13.37 -23.13
N ALA A 150 3.12 12.55 -22.77
CA ALA A 150 3.61 12.47 -21.39
C ALA A 150 4.23 13.82 -20.96
N LEU A 151 3.83 14.35 -19.79
CA LEU A 151 4.27 15.67 -19.29
C LEU A 151 4.07 16.85 -20.26
N PHE A 152 3.12 16.76 -21.20
CA PHE A 152 2.92 17.74 -22.28
C PHE A 152 2.89 19.21 -21.82
N SER A 153 2.21 19.52 -20.71
CA SER A 153 2.02 20.89 -20.22
C SER A 153 3.08 21.36 -19.22
N ASN A 154 4.11 20.54 -18.91
CA ASN A 154 5.12 20.92 -17.92
C ASN A 154 5.81 22.18 -18.39
N THR A 155 5.90 23.23 -17.58
CA THR A 155 6.57 24.49 -17.97
C THR A 155 7.89 24.66 -17.23
N THR A 156 7.85 24.58 -15.90
CA THR A 156 9.01 24.77 -15.01
C THR A 156 9.19 23.66 -13.97
N GLY A 157 8.31 22.64 -13.96
CA GLY A 157 8.42 21.53 -13.02
C GLY A 157 9.71 20.73 -13.22
N ILE A 158 10.24 20.18 -12.12
CA ILE A 158 11.51 19.43 -12.07
C ILE A 158 11.34 18.04 -11.47
N HIS A 159 12.25 17.13 -11.82
CA HIS A 159 12.32 15.76 -11.26
C HIS A 159 11.04 14.93 -11.44
N ASN A 160 10.29 15.15 -12.52
CA ASN A 160 9.11 14.33 -12.80
C ASN A 160 9.46 13.16 -13.72
N THR A 161 8.93 11.98 -13.41
CA THR A 161 8.97 10.79 -14.29
C THR A 161 7.54 10.45 -14.69
N ALA A 162 7.25 10.44 -15.99
CA ALA A 162 5.96 10.12 -16.56
C ALA A 162 6.12 9.05 -17.64
N THR A 163 5.70 7.83 -17.36
CA THR A 163 5.71 6.70 -18.29
C THR A 163 4.28 6.30 -18.61
N GLY A 164 3.91 6.31 -19.89
CA GLY A 164 2.56 6.04 -20.37
C GLY A 164 1.94 7.24 -21.09
N SER A 165 1.00 6.94 -21.99
CA SER A 165 0.28 7.98 -22.71
C SER A 165 -0.55 8.83 -21.74
N PHE A 166 -0.43 10.15 -21.89
CA PHE A 166 -1.05 11.18 -21.06
C PHE A 166 -0.65 11.16 -19.57
N ALA A 167 0.40 10.43 -19.17
CA ALA A 167 0.90 10.52 -17.80
C ALA A 167 1.35 11.95 -17.48
N LEU A 168 0.83 12.53 -16.39
CA LEU A 168 1.10 13.92 -15.98
C LEU A 168 0.80 15.00 -17.05
N LEU A 169 -0.13 14.76 -17.99
CA LEU A 169 -0.41 15.65 -19.14
C LEU A 169 -0.58 17.13 -18.76
N PHE A 170 -1.34 17.42 -17.70
CA PHE A 170 -1.66 18.80 -17.27
C PHE A 170 -0.80 19.30 -16.09
N SER A 171 0.32 18.63 -15.80
CA SER A 171 1.31 19.14 -14.85
C SER A 171 1.97 20.39 -15.40
N THR A 172 2.03 21.47 -14.60
CA THR A 172 2.58 22.76 -15.03
C THR A 172 3.86 23.12 -14.28
N THR A 173 3.81 23.15 -12.95
CA THR A 173 4.95 23.51 -12.08
C THR A 173 5.17 22.48 -10.96
N ALA A 174 4.58 21.30 -11.08
CA ALA A 174 4.69 20.25 -10.09
C ALA A 174 6.10 19.62 -10.10
N ASN A 175 6.56 19.18 -8.92
CA ASN A 175 7.90 18.62 -8.74
C ASN A 175 7.87 17.25 -8.08
N ASP A 176 8.92 16.47 -8.35
CA ASP A 176 9.21 15.21 -7.69
C ASP A 176 8.07 14.17 -7.83
N ASN A 177 7.38 14.11 -8.97
CA ASN A 177 6.30 13.16 -9.19
C ASN A 177 6.73 11.97 -10.05
N THR A 178 6.20 10.78 -9.75
CA THR A 178 6.35 9.58 -10.56
C THR A 178 4.97 9.07 -10.98
N ALA A 179 4.67 9.11 -12.26
CA ALA A 179 3.44 8.58 -12.85
C ALA A 179 3.78 7.47 -13.84
N ASP A 180 3.30 6.25 -13.60
CA ASP A 180 3.51 5.09 -14.48
C ASP A 180 2.15 4.45 -14.81
N GLY A 181 1.72 4.58 -16.06
CA GLY A 181 0.46 4.06 -16.55
C GLY A 181 -0.29 5.06 -17.43
N TYR A 182 -1.26 4.55 -18.19
CA TYR A 182 -2.13 5.40 -19.02
C TYR A 182 -2.89 6.40 -18.15
N ALA A 183 -2.68 7.69 -18.45
CA ALA A 183 -3.29 8.82 -17.77
C ALA A 183 -3.15 8.77 -16.23
N ALA A 184 -2.05 8.18 -15.72
CA ALA A 184 -1.69 8.32 -14.31
C ALA A 184 -1.42 9.80 -13.99
N MET A 185 -2.04 10.31 -12.93
CA MET A 185 -1.95 11.71 -12.51
C MET A 185 -2.31 12.75 -13.59
N LEU A 186 -3.25 12.43 -14.50
CA LEU A 186 -3.59 13.28 -15.66
C LEU A 186 -3.78 14.76 -15.30
N PHE A 187 -4.56 15.05 -14.25
CA PHE A 187 -4.94 16.41 -13.86
C PHE A 187 -4.06 17.03 -12.77
N ASN A 188 -2.92 16.42 -12.42
CA ASN A 188 -2.03 16.94 -11.38
C ASN A 188 -1.34 18.23 -11.83
N THR A 189 -1.89 19.38 -11.44
CA THR A 189 -1.40 20.70 -11.87
C THR A 189 -0.13 21.15 -11.13
N ILE A 190 -0.15 21.11 -9.79
CA ILE A 190 0.92 21.63 -8.91
C ILE A 190 1.26 20.72 -7.73
N GLY A 191 0.55 19.59 -7.56
CA GLY A 191 0.79 18.64 -6.47
C GLY A 191 2.16 17.99 -6.58
N ASN A 192 2.92 17.95 -5.48
CA ASN A 192 4.30 17.50 -5.44
C ASN A 192 4.46 16.15 -4.73
N ARG A 193 5.55 15.45 -5.02
CA ARG A 193 5.97 14.23 -4.31
C ARG A 193 4.95 13.11 -4.34
N ASN A 194 4.18 12.99 -5.41
CA ASN A 194 3.23 11.91 -5.59
C ASN A 194 3.86 10.78 -6.42
N ALA A 195 3.59 9.53 -6.03
CA ALA A 195 3.94 8.34 -6.80
C ALA A 195 2.66 7.59 -7.14
N ALA A 196 2.36 7.43 -8.43
CA ALA A 196 1.14 6.80 -8.91
C ALA A 196 1.46 5.78 -10.02
N VAL A 197 1.19 4.51 -9.73
CA VAL A 197 1.39 3.40 -10.66
C VAL A 197 0.06 2.73 -10.96
N GLY A 198 -0.32 2.67 -12.23
CA GLY A 198 -1.54 2.02 -12.71
C GLY A 198 -2.37 2.91 -13.65
N TYR A 199 -3.26 2.26 -14.39
CA TYR A 199 -4.24 2.95 -15.25
C TYR A 199 -5.13 3.86 -14.39
N TRP A 200 -5.15 5.16 -14.69
CA TRP A 200 -5.89 6.18 -13.93
C TRP A 200 -5.56 6.26 -12.43
N ALA A 201 -4.37 5.80 -12.03
CA ALA A 201 -3.91 6.03 -10.67
C ALA A 201 -3.81 7.55 -10.41
N LEU A 202 -4.46 8.01 -9.34
CA LEU A 202 -4.45 9.41 -8.91
C LEU A 202 -4.94 10.43 -9.99
N TYR A 203 -5.84 9.99 -10.87
CA TYR A 203 -6.25 10.70 -12.09
C TYR A 203 -6.71 12.16 -11.89
N ASN A 204 -7.58 12.42 -10.91
CA ASN A 204 -8.16 13.75 -10.67
C ASN A 204 -7.38 14.63 -9.67
N ASN A 205 -6.19 14.21 -9.22
CA ASN A 205 -5.43 15.02 -8.26
C ASN A 205 -5.08 16.35 -8.90
N THR A 206 -5.31 17.46 -8.23
CA THR A 206 -4.97 18.80 -8.74
C THR A 206 -3.81 19.40 -7.96
N THR A 207 -3.90 19.35 -6.62
CA THR A 207 -2.95 20.02 -5.70
C THR A 207 -2.47 19.14 -4.54
N GLY A 208 -3.05 17.93 -4.37
CA GLY A 208 -2.67 17.01 -3.31
C GLY A 208 -1.20 16.57 -3.42
N ASN A 209 -0.54 16.44 -2.27
CA ASN A 209 0.89 16.14 -2.17
C ASN A 209 1.14 14.83 -1.43
N ASN A 210 2.33 14.25 -1.63
CA ASN A 210 2.83 13.09 -0.88
C ASN A 210 1.93 11.84 -0.95
N ASN A 211 1.14 11.67 -2.03
CA ASN A 211 0.30 10.49 -2.17
C ASN A 211 1.09 9.32 -2.79
N THR A 212 0.94 8.12 -2.24
CA THR A 212 1.51 6.88 -2.77
C THR A 212 0.42 5.94 -3.23
N VAL A 213 0.35 5.70 -4.54
CA VAL A 213 -0.77 5.04 -5.20
C VAL A 213 -0.28 3.91 -6.10
N ASN A 214 -0.81 2.72 -5.92
CA ASN A 214 -0.53 1.57 -6.77
C ASN A 214 -1.81 0.76 -7.04
N GLY A 215 -2.32 0.83 -8.26
CA GLY A 215 -3.46 0.04 -8.71
C GLY A 215 -4.30 0.72 -9.79
N TYR A 216 -5.10 -0.08 -10.48
CA TYR A 216 -6.09 0.43 -11.45
C TYR A 216 -7.11 1.32 -10.74
N SER A 217 -7.24 2.57 -11.20
CA SER A 217 -8.14 3.60 -10.66
C SER A 217 -8.05 3.78 -9.14
N ALA A 218 -6.87 3.52 -8.56
CA ALA A 218 -6.61 3.80 -7.16
C ALA A 218 -6.54 5.31 -6.96
N LEU A 219 -7.19 5.79 -5.90
CA LEU A 219 -7.26 7.20 -5.50
C LEU A 219 -7.75 8.14 -6.61
N VAL A 220 -8.54 7.61 -7.55
CA VAL A 220 -8.94 8.27 -8.81
C VAL A 220 -9.69 9.59 -8.62
N ASN A 221 -10.44 9.74 -7.53
CA ASN A 221 -11.25 10.91 -7.24
C ASN A 221 -10.58 11.90 -6.27
N ASN A 222 -9.36 11.62 -5.81
CA ASN A 222 -8.65 12.56 -4.95
C ASN A 222 -8.33 13.82 -5.75
N THR A 223 -8.61 14.98 -5.18
CA THR A 223 -8.37 16.30 -5.80
C THR A 223 -7.30 17.07 -5.03
N THR A 224 -7.43 17.12 -3.70
CA THR A 224 -6.58 17.96 -2.83
C THR A 224 -6.04 17.23 -1.61
N GLY A 225 -6.47 15.99 -1.37
CA GLY A 225 -6.03 15.20 -0.22
C GLY A 225 -4.53 14.87 -0.31
N ASN A 226 -3.89 14.89 0.85
CA ASN A 226 -2.45 14.72 1.03
C ASN A 226 -2.14 13.47 1.84
N ASP A 227 -0.91 12.98 1.69
CA ASP A 227 -0.35 11.93 2.54
C ASP A 227 -1.19 10.63 2.55
N ASN A 228 -1.90 10.34 1.45
CA ASN A 228 -2.69 9.12 1.33
C ASN A 228 -1.89 7.98 0.69
N ILE A 229 -2.12 6.77 1.19
CA ILE A 229 -1.60 5.52 0.63
C ILE A 229 -2.77 4.71 0.10
N ALA A 230 -2.78 4.41 -1.20
CA ALA A 230 -3.82 3.62 -1.84
C ALA A 230 -3.21 2.45 -2.62
N VAL A 231 -3.47 1.22 -2.20
CA VAL A 231 -2.89 0.02 -2.82
C VAL A 231 -3.99 -0.97 -3.19
N GLY A 232 -4.13 -1.25 -4.48
CA GLY A 232 -5.09 -2.20 -5.04
C GLY A 232 -6.08 -1.57 -6.03
N ASN A 233 -6.86 -2.43 -6.68
CA ASN A 233 -7.90 -2.00 -7.62
C ASN A 233 -8.96 -1.15 -6.89
N PHE A 234 -9.19 0.07 -7.39
CA PHE A 234 -10.07 1.08 -6.79
C PHE A 234 -9.77 1.42 -5.32
N ALA A 235 -8.55 1.17 -4.84
CA ALA A 235 -8.19 1.54 -3.47
C ALA A 235 -8.33 3.06 -3.26
N GLY A 236 -9.02 3.49 -2.21
CA GLY A 236 -9.26 4.92 -1.92
C GLY A 236 -10.09 5.67 -2.97
N SER A 237 -10.79 5.00 -3.88
CA SER A 237 -11.54 5.66 -4.96
C SER A 237 -12.63 6.63 -4.49
N ASN A 238 -13.09 6.53 -3.24
CA ASN A 238 -14.08 7.43 -2.66
C ASN A 238 -13.46 8.65 -1.98
N LEU A 239 -12.13 8.69 -1.78
CA LEU A 239 -11.45 9.84 -1.21
C LEU A 239 -11.40 10.98 -2.21
N THR A 240 -11.77 12.19 -1.76
CA THR A 240 -11.78 13.40 -2.60
C THR A 240 -10.84 14.49 -2.07
N THR A 241 -10.86 14.73 -0.76
CA THR A 241 -10.16 15.82 -0.07
C THR A 241 -9.51 15.37 1.24
N GLY A 242 -9.69 14.11 1.60
CA GLY A 242 -9.23 13.55 2.87
C GLY A 242 -7.72 13.37 2.92
N ASP A 243 -7.13 13.65 4.07
CA ASP A 243 -5.68 13.50 4.29
C ASP A 243 -5.35 12.28 5.16
N ASN A 244 -4.11 11.78 5.05
CA ASN A 244 -3.53 10.79 5.96
C ASN A 244 -4.31 9.45 6.02
N ASN A 245 -4.89 9.01 4.90
CA ASN A 245 -5.58 7.71 4.84
C ASN A 245 -4.67 6.60 4.30
N ILE A 246 -4.91 5.37 4.74
CA ILE A 246 -4.28 4.17 4.20
C ILE A 246 -5.39 3.21 3.77
N ASP A 247 -5.60 3.09 2.47
CA ASP A 247 -6.58 2.20 1.85
C ASP A 247 -5.87 1.06 1.11
N ILE A 248 -5.98 -0.17 1.63
CA ILE A 248 -5.40 -1.36 1.01
C ILE A 248 -6.53 -2.28 0.57
N GLY A 249 -6.81 -2.33 -0.73
CA GLY A 249 -7.92 -3.08 -1.29
C GLY A 249 -9.28 -2.65 -0.72
N ASN A 250 -9.39 -1.39 -0.30
CA ASN A 250 -10.62 -0.78 0.22
C ASN A 250 -10.90 0.52 -0.55
N GLN A 251 -12.16 0.82 -0.88
CA GLN A 251 -12.51 2.02 -1.65
C GLN A 251 -12.38 3.34 -0.86
N GLY A 252 -12.12 3.29 0.44
CA GLY A 252 -12.14 4.47 1.31
C GLY A 252 -13.57 4.97 1.59
N VAL A 253 -13.67 5.97 2.45
CA VAL A 253 -14.91 6.70 2.74
C VAL A 253 -14.72 8.18 2.40
N ALA A 254 -15.71 8.79 1.75
CA ALA A 254 -15.61 10.18 1.32
C ALA A 254 -15.30 11.13 2.49
N VAL A 255 -14.37 12.07 2.27
CA VAL A 255 -13.92 13.09 3.23
C VAL A 255 -13.26 12.51 4.49
N GLU A 256 -13.04 11.20 4.56
CA GLU A 256 -12.36 10.58 5.68
C GLU A 256 -10.91 11.05 5.77
N ALA A 257 -10.40 11.18 6.99
CA ALA A 257 -9.01 11.55 7.24
C ALA A 257 -8.45 10.77 8.42
N ASN A 258 -7.15 10.51 8.41
CA ASN A 258 -6.42 9.80 9.47
C ASN A 258 -6.93 8.36 9.72
N THR A 259 -7.44 7.69 8.69
CA THR A 259 -8.02 6.34 8.81
C THR A 259 -7.23 5.30 8.04
N ILE A 260 -7.13 4.10 8.63
CA ILE A 260 -6.62 2.89 7.96
C ILE A 260 -7.79 1.97 7.64
N ARG A 261 -7.92 1.55 6.38
CA ARG A 261 -8.86 0.53 5.92
C ARG A 261 -8.14 -0.55 5.11
N ILE A 262 -8.40 -1.81 5.46
CA ILE A 262 -7.79 -2.96 4.81
C ILE A 262 -8.89 -3.96 4.42
N GLY A 263 -8.98 -4.23 3.12
CA GLY A 263 -9.97 -5.13 2.52
C GLY A 263 -11.38 -4.54 2.43
N THR A 264 -12.27 -5.25 1.75
CA THR A 264 -13.67 -4.87 1.51
C THR A 264 -14.60 -5.67 2.41
N GLN A 265 -15.51 -4.97 3.09
CA GLN A 265 -16.50 -5.59 3.96
C GLN A 265 -17.37 -6.59 3.17
N GLY A 266 -17.57 -7.78 3.74
CA GLY A 266 -18.33 -8.87 3.11
C GLY A 266 -17.51 -9.74 2.15
N THR A 267 -16.40 -9.23 1.58
CA THR A 267 -15.48 -10.03 0.77
C THR A 267 -14.40 -10.68 1.65
N GLN A 268 -13.67 -9.87 2.40
CA GLN A 268 -12.68 -10.37 3.36
C GLN A 268 -13.40 -10.74 4.66
N THR A 269 -13.52 -12.05 4.93
CA THR A 269 -14.19 -12.60 6.12
C THR A 269 -13.22 -13.10 7.19
N ARG A 270 -11.92 -13.10 6.90
CA ARG A 270 -10.85 -13.56 7.81
C ARG A 270 -9.60 -12.71 7.63
N THR A 271 -8.92 -12.41 8.74
CA THR A 271 -7.68 -11.62 8.76
C THR A 271 -6.60 -12.42 9.47
N PHE A 272 -5.51 -12.74 8.76
CA PHE A 272 -4.34 -13.42 9.32
C PHE A 272 -3.14 -12.49 9.26
N VAL A 273 -2.59 -12.13 10.41
CA VAL A 273 -1.38 -11.31 10.52
C VAL A 273 -0.28 -12.16 11.15
N ALA A 274 0.81 -12.36 10.41
CA ALA A 274 1.95 -13.12 10.89
C ALA A 274 2.53 -12.51 12.18
N GLY A 275 3.00 -13.36 13.09
CA GLY A 275 3.58 -12.93 14.37
C GLY A 275 2.58 -12.62 15.49
N ILE A 276 1.26 -12.71 15.24
CA ILE A 276 0.25 -12.58 16.31
C ILE A 276 0.05 -13.92 17.05
N SER A 277 -0.24 -15.00 16.33
CA SER A 277 -0.53 -16.30 16.96
C SER A 277 0.72 -16.91 17.58
N GLY A 278 0.62 -17.34 18.84
CA GLY A 278 1.73 -17.95 19.60
C GLY A 278 2.72 -16.95 20.18
N ALA A 279 2.57 -15.65 19.94
CA ALA A 279 3.42 -14.63 20.54
C ALA A 279 2.95 -14.26 21.96
N GLY A 280 3.82 -14.46 22.96
CA GLY A 280 3.58 -13.97 24.31
C GLY A 280 3.73 -12.45 24.39
N VAL A 281 2.72 -11.77 24.92
CA VAL A 281 2.70 -10.29 25.03
C VAL A 281 2.28 -9.83 26.43
N MET A 282 2.76 -8.66 26.84
CA MET A 282 2.26 -7.91 27.98
C MET A 282 1.61 -6.62 27.48
N GLY A 283 0.45 -6.23 28.04
CA GLY A 283 -0.24 -5.00 27.63
C GLY A 283 -1.74 -5.02 27.92
N VAL A 284 -2.44 -4.02 27.40
CA VAL A 284 -3.90 -3.90 27.49
C VAL A 284 -4.56 -4.62 26.31
N ALA A 285 -5.67 -5.31 26.54
CA ALA A 285 -6.43 -5.97 25.48
C ALA A 285 -7.03 -4.95 24.50
N VAL A 286 -6.86 -5.23 23.20
CA VAL A 286 -7.51 -4.47 22.11
C VAL A 286 -8.98 -4.86 22.04
N LYS A 287 -9.85 -3.86 21.82
CA LYS A 287 -11.29 -3.98 21.64
C LYS A 287 -11.69 -3.46 20.27
N VAL A 288 -12.84 -3.91 19.78
CA VAL A 288 -13.51 -3.40 18.58
C VAL A 288 -14.75 -2.64 19.04
N ASN A 289 -14.94 -1.38 18.61
CA ASN A 289 -16.16 -0.63 18.89
C ASN A 289 -17.28 -0.95 17.87
N ALA A 290 -18.46 -0.36 18.05
CA ALA A 290 -19.61 -0.60 17.15
C ALA A 290 -19.37 -0.15 15.70
N ALA A 291 -18.43 0.78 15.45
CA ALA A 291 -18.04 1.22 14.11
C ALA A 291 -16.94 0.33 13.49
N GLY A 292 -16.51 -0.74 14.17
CA GLY A 292 -15.43 -1.61 13.71
C GLY A 292 -14.02 -1.09 13.99
N GLN A 293 -13.86 0.00 14.75
CA GLN A 293 -12.57 0.58 15.09
C GLN A 293 -11.88 -0.22 16.19
N LEU A 294 -10.59 -0.51 16.01
CA LEU A 294 -9.72 -1.08 17.02
C LEU A 294 -9.26 0.00 18.02
N GLY A 295 -9.23 -0.33 19.30
CA GLY A 295 -8.72 0.55 20.34
C GLY A 295 -8.57 -0.14 21.69
N VAL A 296 -8.34 0.63 22.74
CA VAL A 296 -8.29 0.12 24.12
C VAL A 296 -9.38 0.78 24.97
N GLY A 297 -9.88 0.06 25.97
CA GLY A 297 -10.87 0.61 26.89
C GLY A 297 -10.25 1.66 27.81
N VAL A 298 -10.89 2.83 27.92
CA VAL A 298 -10.52 3.88 28.89
C VAL A 298 -11.33 3.73 30.18
N SER A 299 -10.73 4.00 31.35
CA SER A 299 -11.41 3.87 32.64
C SER A 299 -10.99 4.90 33.71
N SER A 300 -10.12 5.85 33.36
CA SER A 300 -9.77 6.95 34.26
C SER A 300 -10.99 7.83 34.56
N GLU A 301 -11.02 8.42 35.75
CA GLU A 301 -12.02 9.43 36.12
C GLU A 301 -12.13 10.56 35.09
N ARG A 302 -11.02 10.94 34.44
CA ARG A 302 -11.00 11.96 33.36
C ARG A 302 -11.91 11.65 32.18
N PHE A 303 -12.30 10.39 32.00
CA PHE A 303 -13.15 9.94 30.89
C PHE A 303 -14.54 9.49 31.38
N LYS A 304 -14.90 9.82 32.63
CA LYS A 304 -16.14 9.38 33.27
C LYS A 304 -16.86 10.58 33.86
N GLU A 305 -18.18 10.56 33.74
CA GLU A 305 -19.08 11.53 34.34
C GLU A 305 -20.15 10.77 35.14
N GLU A 306 -20.86 11.46 36.03
CA GLU A 306 -21.97 10.89 36.83
C GLU A 306 -21.60 9.63 37.64
N ILE A 307 -20.40 9.61 38.23
CA ILE A 307 -19.90 8.47 39.02
C ILE A 307 -20.71 8.34 40.32
N LYS A 308 -21.53 7.28 40.42
CA LYS A 308 -22.38 6.97 41.59
C LYS A 308 -22.37 5.48 41.94
N PRO A 309 -22.73 5.10 43.18
CA PRO A 309 -22.92 3.69 43.54
C PRO A 309 -23.93 2.97 42.61
N MET A 310 -23.74 1.66 42.40
CA MET A 310 -24.62 0.86 41.52
C MET A 310 -25.98 0.52 42.15
N ASP A 311 -26.11 0.59 43.48
CA ASP A 311 -27.33 0.25 44.23
C ASP A 311 -28.04 -1.01 43.68
N LYS A 312 -29.33 -0.94 43.35
CA LYS A 312 -30.10 -2.08 42.84
C LYS A 312 -29.82 -2.43 41.38
N ALA A 313 -29.07 -1.62 40.64
CA ALA A 313 -28.82 -1.85 39.21
C ALA A 313 -28.07 -3.16 38.96
N SER A 314 -27.18 -3.57 39.87
CA SER A 314 -26.44 -4.83 39.78
C SER A 314 -27.25 -6.06 40.21
N GLU A 315 -28.40 -5.91 40.88
CA GLU A 315 -29.24 -7.05 41.30
C GLU A 315 -29.86 -7.79 40.11
N THR A 316 -29.90 -7.17 38.92
CA THR A 316 -30.37 -7.83 37.69
C THR A 316 -29.56 -9.08 37.36
N ILE A 317 -28.30 -9.18 37.81
CA ILE A 317 -27.45 -10.33 37.53
C ILE A 317 -27.94 -11.62 38.19
N PHE A 318 -28.76 -11.53 39.26
CA PHE A 318 -29.32 -12.71 39.93
C PHE A 318 -30.33 -13.47 39.06
N ALA A 319 -30.91 -12.82 38.04
CA ALA A 319 -31.81 -13.45 37.09
C ALA A 319 -31.07 -14.09 35.90
N LEU A 320 -29.75 -13.88 35.77
CA LEU A 320 -28.95 -14.47 34.69
C LEU A 320 -28.73 -15.97 34.95
N LYS A 321 -28.69 -16.75 33.86
CA LYS A 321 -28.57 -18.22 33.92
C LYS A 321 -27.28 -18.66 33.21
N PRO A 322 -26.21 -19.00 33.95
CA PRO A 322 -25.01 -19.58 33.38
C PRO A 322 -25.32 -20.90 32.68
N VAL A 323 -24.66 -21.15 31.54
CA VAL A 323 -24.81 -22.37 30.75
C VAL A 323 -23.45 -22.94 30.37
N SER A 324 -23.40 -24.24 30.09
CA SER A 324 -22.32 -24.85 29.32
C SER A 324 -22.77 -25.02 27.87
N PHE A 325 -21.86 -24.79 26.93
CA PHE A 325 -22.16 -24.89 25.51
C PHE A 325 -20.94 -25.32 24.70
N ARG A 326 -21.15 -25.59 23.41
CA ARG A 326 -20.08 -25.78 22.42
C ARG A 326 -20.41 -24.90 21.23
N TYR A 327 -19.42 -24.19 20.70
CA TYR A 327 -19.62 -23.45 19.45
C TYR A 327 -19.97 -24.41 18.31
N LYS A 328 -20.61 -23.86 17.27
CA LYS A 328 -20.88 -24.59 16.03
C LYS A 328 -19.56 -24.91 15.32
N LYS A 329 -19.55 -25.97 14.49
CA LYS A 329 -18.33 -26.52 13.85
C LYS A 329 -17.60 -25.52 12.94
N ASP A 330 -18.32 -24.57 12.38
CA ASP A 330 -17.81 -23.48 11.53
C ASP A 330 -17.06 -22.40 12.32
N ILE A 331 -17.33 -22.28 13.63
CA ILE A 331 -16.62 -21.36 14.53
C ILE A 331 -15.48 -22.09 15.25
N ASP A 332 -15.77 -23.29 15.76
CA ASP A 332 -14.81 -24.14 16.44
C ASP A 332 -14.97 -25.58 15.93
N SER A 333 -14.02 -26.01 15.09
CA SER A 333 -14.00 -27.35 14.53
C SER A 333 -13.80 -28.44 15.60
N GLU A 334 -13.11 -28.12 16.70
CA GLU A 334 -12.84 -29.04 17.81
C GLU A 334 -14.02 -29.15 18.77
N ARG A 335 -14.95 -28.18 18.72
CA ARG A 335 -16.14 -28.06 19.57
C ARG A 335 -15.81 -28.17 21.06
N THR A 336 -14.79 -27.47 21.51
CA THR A 336 -14.36 -27.48 22.90
C THR A 336 -15.51 -27.03 23.83
N PRO A 337 -15.77 -27.71 24.97
CA PRO A 337 -16.76 -27.25 25.95
C PRO A 337 -16.40 -25.86 26.49
N GLN A 338 -17.39 -24.98 26.55
CA GLN A 338 -17.27 -23.62 27.07
C GLN A 338 -18.35 -23.36 28.13
N PHE A 339 -18.15 -22.31 28.93
CA PHE A 339 -19.09 -21.83 29.94
C PHE A 339 -19.37 -20.34 29.72
N GLY A 340 -20.61 -19.91 29.92
CA GLY A 340 -20.97 -18.51 29.75
C GLY A 340 -22.46 -18.25 29.83
N LEU A 341 -22.89 -17.21 29.11
CA LEU A 341 -24.27 -16.75 29.02
C LEU A 341 -24.73 -16.73 27.56
N VAL A 342 -26.02 -16.97 27.34
CA VAL A 342 -26.68 -16.77 26.03
C VAL A 342 -27.11 -15.31 25.93
N ALA A 343 -26.59 -14.58 24.93
CA ALA A 343 -26.78 -13.14 24.83
C ALA A 343 -28.26 -12.75 24.73
N GLU A 344 -29.07 -13.53 24.03
CA GLU A 344 -30.51 -13.31 23.89
C GLU A 344 -31.25 -13.44 25.22
N ASP A 345 -30.82 -14.34 26.10
CA ASP A 345 -31.40 -14.48 27.43
C ASP A 345 -30.95 -13.35 28.36
N VAL A 346 -29.69 -12.90 28.23
CA VAL A 346 -29.21 -11.69 28.92
C VAL A 346 -30.03 -10.47 28.50
N ALA A 347 -30.26 -10.30 27.19
CA ALA A 347 -31.00 -9.15 26.66
C ALA A 347 -32.46 -9.07 27.17
N LYS A 348 -33.10 -10.22 27.47
CA LYS A 348 -34.43 -10.26 28.09
C LYS A 348 -34.43 -9.78 29.54
N VAL A 349 -33.34 -10.02 30.26
CA VAL A 349 -33.17 -9.61 31.66
C VAL A 349 -32.74 -8.14 31.74
N ASN A 350 -31.70 -7.78 30.99
CA ASN A 350 -31.20 -6.41 30.90
C ASN A 350 -30.59 -6.16 29.50
N PRO A 351 -31.25 -5.36 28.63
CA PRO A 351 -30.76 -5.09 27.28
C PRO A 351 -29.47 -4.28 27.23
N ASP A 352 -29.08 -3.58 28.30
CA ASP A 352 -27.86 -2.76 28.34
C ASP A 352 -26.58 -3.60 28.53
N LEU A 353 -26.76 -4.89 28.86
CA LEU A 353 -25.67 -5.86 29.05
C LEU A 353 -25.30 -6.63 27.77
N VAL A 354 -25.84 -6.24 26.61
CA VAL A 354 -25.48 -6.84 25.32
C VAL A 354 -25.04 -5.79 24.31
N VAL A 355 -24.23 -6.23 23.35
CA VAL A 355 -23.88 -5.47 22.15
C VAL A 355 -24.69 -6.05 20.99
N ARG A 356 -25.16 -5.17 20.11
CA ARG A 356 -25.88 -5.52 18.89
C ARG A 356 -24.98 -5.37 17.66
N ASP A 357 -25.24 -6.16 16.64
CA ASP A 357 -24.57 -6.05 15.34
C ASP A 357 -25.13 -4.87 14.52
N ALA A 358 -24.62 -4.69 13.30
CA ALA A 358 -25.03 -3.63 12.39
C ALA A 358 -26.52 -3.73 11.97
N ASP A 359 -27.13 -4.93 12.05
CA ASP A 359 -28.56 -5.15 11.77
C ASP A 359 -29.44 -4.88 13.02
N GLY A 360 -28.83 -4.52 14.15
CA GLY A 360 -29.51 -4.37 15.43
C GLY A 360 -29.85 -5.69 16.14
N LYS A 361 -29.32 -6.83 15.67
CA LYS A 361 -29.53 -8.13 16.33
C LYS A 361 -28.57 -8.28 17.51
N VAL A 362 -28.99 -8.99 18.55
CA VAL A 362 -28.14 -9.28 19.71
C VAL A 362 -26.94 -10.11 19.24
N TYR A 363 -25.73 -9.66 19.58
CA TYR A 363 -24.50 -10.23 19.05
C TYR A 363 -23.62 -10.86 20.14
N THR A 364 -23.33 -10.12 21.22
CA THR A 364 -22.48 -10.60 22.31
C THR A 364 -22.83 -9.98 23.65
N VAL A 365 -22.43 -10.63 24.75
CA VAL A 365 -22.61 -10.13 26.12
C VAL A 365 -21.46 -9.21 26.50
N ARG A 366 -21.79 -8.13 27.20
CA ARG A 366 -20.82 -7.22 27.85
C ARG A 366 -20.30 -7.83 29.14
N TYR A 367 -19.48 -8.88 29.02
CA TYR A 367 -18.95 -9.61 30.18
C TYR A 367 -18.18 -8.69 31.14
N GLU A 368 -17.57 -7.60 30.67
CA GLU A 368 -16.93 -6.62 31.53
C GLU A 368 -17.90 -5.90 32.48
N ALA A 369 -19.12 -5.61 32.02
CA ALA A 369 -20.16 -4.98 32.83
C ALA A 369 -20.72 -6.00 33.85
N VAL A 370 -20.94 -7.24 33.41
CA VAL A 370 -21.38 -8.33 34.30
C VAL A 370 -20.37 -8.55 35.43
N ASN A 371 -19.07 -8.58 35.13
CA ASN A 371 -18.02 -8.75 36.14
C ASN A 371 -18.00 -7.59 37.16
N ALA A 372 -18.19 -6.35 36.71
CA ALA A 372 -18.26 -5.19 37.60
C ALA A 372 -19.51 -5.26 38.51
N MET A 373 -20.66 -5.68 37.97
CA MET A 373 -21.88 -5.88 38.76
C MET A 373 -21.74 -7.03 39.77
N LEU A 374 -21.12 -8.14 39.38
CA LEU A 374 -20.82 -9.27 40.27
C LEU A 374 -19.94 -8.83 41.44
N LEU A 375 -18.94 -7.98 41.21
CA LEU A 375 -18.13 -7.42 42.29
C LEU A 375 -18.98 -6.62 43.28
N ASN A 376 -19.92 -5.80 42.80
CA ASN A 376 -20.80 -5.03 43.69
C ASN A 376 -21.68 -5.94 44.55
N GLU A 377 -22.32 -6.96 43.97
CA GLU A 377 -23.16 -7.91 44.72
C GLU A 377 -22.34 -8.76 45.69
N PHE A 378 -21.13 -9.19 45.30
CA PHE A 378 -20.20 -9.87 46.19
C PHE A 378 -19.87 -9.00 47.42
N LEU A 379 -19.56 -7.72 47.22
CA LEU A 379 -19.25 -6.80 48.31
C LEU A 379 -20.45 -6.54 49.22
N LYS A 380 -21.68 -6.50 48.68
CA LYS A 380 -22.91 -6.40 49.50
C LYS A 380 -23.09 -7.63 50.38
N GLU A 381 -22.99 -8.84 49.81
CA GLU A 381 -23.14 -10.08 50.55
C GLU A 381 -22.02 -10.26 51.57
N HIS A 382 -20.77 -9.91 51.23
CA HIS A 382 -19.65 -9.96 52.18
C HIS A 382 -19.91 -9.10 53.42
N ARG A 383 -20.35 -7.84 53.23
CA ARG A 383 -20.74 -6.95 54.36
C ARG A 383 -21.91 -7.49 55.18
N LYS A 384 -22.83 -8.21 54.55
CA LYS A 384 -23.97 -8.84 55.25
C LYS A 384 -23.50 -10.02 56.10
N VAL A 385 -22.57 -10.83 55.58
CA VAL A 385 -21.94 -11.93 56.33
C VAL A 385 -21.20 -11.38 57.56
N GLU A 386 -20.39 -10.33 57.43
CA GLU A 386 -19.70 -9.70 58.57
C GLU A 386 -20.68 -9.24 59.67
N LYS A 387 -21.83 -8.66 59.28
CA LYS A 387 -22.88 -8.25 60.22
C LYS A 387 -23.53 -9.45 60.92
N LEU A 388 -23.78 -10.53 60.19
CA LEU A 388 -24.35 -11.75 60.75
C LEU A 388 -23.39 -12.43 61.71
N GLU A 389 -22.09 -12.48 61.39
CA GLU A 389 -21.05 -13.00 62.28
C GLU A 389 -20.96 -12.19 63.58
N ALA A 390 -20.95 -10.86 63.50
CA ALA A 390 -20.98 -10.00 64.68
C ALA A 390 -22.24 -10.21 65.53
N ALA A 391 -23.41 -10.32 64.91
CA ALA A 391 -24.65 -10.63 65.61
C ALA A 391 -24.61 -12.02 66.27
N LEU A 392 -24.01 -13.00 65.61
CA LEU A 392 -23.83 -14.35 66.14
C LEU A 392 -22.91 -14.35 67.38
N THR A 393 -21.83 -13.55 67.38
CA THR A 393 -20.99 -13.36 68.57
C THR A 393 -21.80 -12.82 69.74
N VAL A 394 -22.62 -11.78 69.53
CA VAL A 394 -23.48 -11.21 70.57
C VAL A 394 -24.50 -12.23 71.10
N VAL A 395 -25.10 -13.05 70.23
CA VAL A 395 -26.03 -14.11 70.64
C VAL A 395 -25.30 -15.18 71.45
N ASN A 396 -24.12 -15.61 71.03
CA ASN A 396 -23.31 -16.58 71.76
C ASN A 396 -22.90 -16.08 73.14
N ASP A 397 -22.55 -14.80 73.28
CA ASP A 397 -22.21 -14.20 74.56
C ASP A 397 -23.43 -14.15 75.50
N ARG A 398 -24.62 -13.83 74.97
CA ARG A 398 -25.88 -13.88 75.73
C ARG A 398 -26.27 -15.30 76.16
N LEU A 399 -26.05 -16.30 75.31
CA LEU A 399 -26.31 -17.70 75.66
C LEU A 399 -25.43 -18.15 76.83
N LYS A 400 -24.13 -17.83 76.81
CA LYS A 400 -23.23 -18.09 77.94
C LYS A 400 -23.70 -17.41 79.23
N GLU A 401 -24.17 -16.16 79.13
CA GLU A 401 -24.72 -15.44 80.28
C GLU A 401 -25.99 -16.12 80.83
N GLN A 402 -26.86 -16.63 79.96
CA GLN A 402 -28.06 -17.36 80.35
C GLN A 402 -27.74 -18.72 80.98
N GLU A 403 -26.79 -19.48 80.42
CA GLU A 403 -26.32 -20.74 80.99
C GLU A 403 -25.80 -20.55 82.41
N ALA A 404 -24.96 -19.52 82.64
CA ALA A 404 -24.47 -19.19 83.98
C ALA A 404 -25.59 -18.82 84.96
N LYS A 405 -26.65 -18.14 84.49
CA LYS A 405 -27.84 -17.84 85.31
C LYS A 405 -28.64 -19.09 85.64
N ILE A 406 -28.82 -20.00 84.69
CA ILE A 406 -29.53 -21.27 84.90
C ILE A 406 -28.78 -22.13 85.90
N GLU A 407 -27.46 -22.29 85.76
CA GLU A 407 -26.65 -23.02 86.75
C GLU A 407 -26.81 -22.46 88.16
N ASN A 408 -26.80 -21.13 88.31
CA ASN A 408 -27.00 -20.47 89.60
C ASN A 408 -28.40 -20.74 90.18
N VAL A 409 -29.45 -20.70 89.35
CA VAL A 409 -30.81 -21.03 89.77
C VAL A 409 -30.94 -22.51 90.14
N SER A 410 -30.38 -23.42 89.35
CA SER A 410 -30.36 -24.87 89.64
C SER A 410 -29.64 -25.16 90.95
N ALA A 411 -28.47 -24.55 91.19
CA ALA A 411 -27.75 -24.67 92.45
C ALA A 411 -28.58 -24.18 93.64
N ARG A 412 -29.33 -23.08 93.48
CA ARG A 412 -30.26 -22.59 94.52
C ARG A 412 -31.43 -23.54 94.78
N ILE A 413 -31.94 -24.22 93.75
CA ILE A 413 -33.03 -25.20 93.87
C ILE A 413 -32.56 -26.46 94.62
N GLU A 414 -31.38 -26.98 94.29
CA GLU A 414 -30.76 -28.12 95.00
C GLU A 414 -30.55 -27.81 96.49
N MET A 415 -30.23 -26.57 96.85
CA MET A 415 -30.12 -26.14 98.25
C MET A 415 -31.47 -26.05 98.99
N THR A 416 -32.61 -26.15 98.29
CA THR A 416 -33.96 -26.09 98.85
C THR A 416 -34.71 -27.42 98.84
N GLU A 417 -34.15 -28.51 98.29
CA GLU A 417 -34.76 -29.85 98.43
C GLU A 417 -34.59 -30.39 99.87
N PRO A 418 -35.66 -30.79 100.56
CA PRO A 418 -35.56 -31.35 101.91
C PRO A 418 -35.01 -32.80 101.87
N ALA A 419 -34.01 -33.09 102.71
CA ALA A 419 -33.39 -34.40 102.85
C ALA A 419 -34.42 -35.54 103.08
N PRO A 420 -34.20 -36.75 102.52
CA PRO A 420 -35.13 -37.86 102.67
C PRO A 420 -35.25 -38.28 104.14
N LYS A 421 -36.47 -38.20 104.69
CA LYS A 421 -36.78 -38.69 106.05
C LYS A 421 -36.71 -40.22 106.08
N LEU A 422 -35.60 -40.77 106.58
CA LEU A 422 -35.52 -42.15 107.07
C LEU A 422 -36.37 -42.29 108.35
N VAL A 423 -37.56 -42.89 108.25
CA VAL A 423 -38.36 -43.26 109.42
C VAL A 423 -37.81 -44.59 109.97
N SER A 424 -37.01 -44.52 111.04
CA SER A 424 -36.62 -45.70 111.81
C SER A 424 -37.72 -46.07 112.81
N ASN A 425 -38.56 -47.05 112.47
CA ASN A 425 -39.45 -47.68 113.46
C ASN A 425 -38.68 -48.73 114.26
N ARG A 426 -38.26 -48.39 115.49
CA ARG A 426 -37.81 -49.38 116.50
C ARG A 426 -39.00 -49.80 117.37
N ARG A 427 -39.25 -51.10 117.39
CA ARG A 427 -40.13 -51.81 118.33
C ARG A 427 -39.67 -51.61 119.78
N ARG A 428 -40.62 -51.32 120.67
CA ARG A 428 -40.81 -52.06 121.93
C ARG A 428 -42.28 -52.05 122.30
#